data_AF-A0A1S2LC38-F1
#
_entry.id   AF-A0A1S2LC38-F1
#
_cell.length_a   1.000
_cell.length_b   1.000
_cell.length_c   1.000
_cell.angle_alpha   90.00
_cell.angle_beta   90.00
_cell.angle_gamma   90.00
#
_symmetry.space_group_name_H-M   'P 1'
#
loop_
_entity.id
_entity.type
_entity.pdbx_description
1 polymer ?
#
loop_
_entity_poly.entity_id
_entity_poly.type
_entity_poly.pdbx_seq_one_letter_code
_entity_poly.pdbx_strand_id
1 'polypeptide(L)'
;MLDKQVYEIADFISENHQPKPLDLVKYFLETDDATATVEVEEKPEPVETVNEQPLTDEDLSIELKAFRLAQSKKENVKAYLIFYNSTLDELVAEKPSTSDELLKISGFGKVKVEKYGAEIVEIIKKYV
;
A
#
# COMPACT_ATOMS: atom_id res chain seq x y z
N MET A 1 -1.66 -43.94 -15.53
CA MET A 1 -1.32 -44.22 -14.12
C MET A 1 -1.23 -42.96 -13.27
N LEU A 2 -0.84 -41.80 -13.83
CA LEU A 2 -0.83 -40.51 -13.11
C LEU A 2 -2.23 -40.02 -12.68
N ASP A 3 -3.25 -40.19 -13.52
CA ASP A 3 -4.59 -39.62 -13.25
C ASP A 3 -5.25 -40.18 -11.99
N LYS A 4 -5.08 -41.47 -11.72
CA LYS A 4 -5.70 -42.12 -10.56
C LYS A 4 -5.19 -41.53 -9.24
N GLN A 5 -3.90 -41.25 -9.14
CA GLN A 5 -3.30 -40.65 -7.95
C GLN A 5 -3.75 -39.20 -7.75
N VAL A 6 -3.99 -38.46 -8.84
CA VAL A 6 -4.51 -37.09 -8.78
C VAL A 6 -5.95 -37.08 -8.24
N TYR A 7 -6.79 -38.01 -8.69
CA TYR A 7 -8.15 -38.15 -8.17
C TYR A 7 -8.16 -38.62 -6.70
N GLU A 8 -7.29 -39.57 -6.32
CA GLU A 8 -7.15 -40.00 -4.92
C GLU A 8 -6.76 -38.84 -3.99
N ILE A 9 -5.90 -37.91 -4.44
CA ILE A 9 -5.55 -36.71 -3.67
C ILE A 9 -6.72 -35.72 -3.62
N ALA A 10 -7.45 -35.53 -4.71
CA ALA A 10 -8.60 -34.62 -4.76
C ALA A 10 -9.74 -35.09 -3.84
N ASP A 11 -10.00 -36.39 -3.83
CA ASP A 11 -10.99 -37.03 -2.94
C ASP A 11 -10.55 -36.88 -1.48
N PHE A 12 -9.27 -37.13 -1.18
CA PHE A 12 -8.72 -36.96 0.16
C PHE A 12 -8.83 -35.52 0.67
N ILE A 13 -8.52 -34.53 -0.16
CA ILE A 13 -8.64 -33.11 0.21
C ILE A 13 -10.12 -32.75 0.40
N SER A 14 -11.01 -33.22 -0.47
CA SER A 14 -12.45 -32.93 -0.38
C SER A 14 -13.09 -33.53 0.87
N GLU A 15 -12.68 -34.74 1.27
CA GLU A 15 -13.19 -35.44 2.45
C GLU A 15 -12.65 -34.86 3.77
N ASN A 16 -11.40 -34.39 3.78
CA ASN A 16 -10.71 -33.99 5.01
C ASN A 16 -10.60 -32.46 5.20
N HIS A 17 -10.91 -31.66 4.18
CA HIS A 17 -10.88 -30.21 4.29
C HIS A 17 -12.04 -29.71 5.16
N GLN A 18 -11.70 -28.93 6.19
CA GLN A 18 -12.68 -28.17 6.97
C GLN A 18 -12.69 -26.73 6.44
N PRO A 19 -13.85 -26.19 6.00
CA PRO A 19 -13.92 -24.78 5.62
C PRO A 19 -13.62 -23.94 6.86
N LYS A 20 -12.44 -23.33 6.90
CA LYS A 20 -12.09 -22.41 7.97
C LYS A 20 -12.79 -21.08 7.67
N PRO A 21 -13.68 -20.59 8.55
CA PRO A 21 -14.26 -19.27 8.37
C PRO A 21 -13.11 -18.26 8.35
N LEU A 22 -13.11 -17.39 7.32
CA LEU A 22 -12.17 -16.29 7.24
C LEU A 22 -12.60 -15.24 8.27
N ASP A 23 -12.13 -15.42 9.49
CA ASP A 23 -12.29 -14.46 10.56
C ASP A 23 -11.32 -13.30 10.34
N LEU A 24 -11.77 -12.28 9.61
CA LEU A 24 -10.98 -11.08 9.36
C LEU A 24 -10.66 -10.36 10.67
N VAL A 25 -11.53 -10.45 11.70
CA VAL A 25 -11.34 -9.81 13.02
C VAL A 25 -10.07 -10.30 13.70
N LYS A 26 -9.69 -11.57 13.52
CA LYS A 26 -8.44 -12.13 14.01
C LYS A 26 -7.17 -11.46 13.45
N TYR A 27 -7.28 -10.87 12.26
CA TYR A 27 -6.17 -10.19 11.57
C TYR A 27 -6.32 -8.66 11.61
N PHE A 28 -7.49 -8.16 11.98
CA PHE A 28 -7.61 -6.80 12.49
C PHE A 28 -6.85 -6.76 13.83
N LEU A 29 -5.79 -5.94 13.88
CA LEU A 29 -5.24 -5.59 15.18
C LEU A 29 -6.33 -4.81 15.90
N GLU A 30 -6.70 -5.28 17.09
CA GLU A 30 -7.57 -4.52 17.98
C GLU A 30 -6.93 -3.15 18.17
N THR A 31 -7.58 -2.12 17.62
CA THR A 31 -7.32 -0.76 18.06
C THR A 31 -8.07 -0.64 19.37
N ASP A 32 -7.36 -0.87 20.48
CA ASP A 32 -7.83 -0.40 21.76
C ASP A 32 -8.03 1.12 21.64
N ASP A 33 -9.30 1.51 21.62
CA ASP A 33 -9.77 2.87 21.88
C ASP A 33 -9.47 3.18 23.35
N ALA A 34 -8.19 3.34 23.65
CA ALA A 34 -7.67 3.86 24.90
C ALA A 34 -6.26 4.37 24.61
N THR A 35 -6.15 5.70 24.60
CA THR A 35 -4.93 6.48 24.85
C THR A 35 -3.72 5.63 25.28
N ALA A 36 -2.91 5.23 24.31
CA ALA A 36 -1.59 4.69 24.53
C ALA A 36 -0.63 5.49 23.65
N THR A 37 0.01 6.45 24.30
CA THR A 37 1.29 7.00 23.88
C THR A 37 2.22 5.84 23.58
N VAL A 38 2.34 5.46 22.30
CA VAL A 38 3.48 4.69 21.83
C VAL A 38 4.52 5.73 21.46
N GLU A 39 5.45 5.93 22.38
CA GLU A 39 6.78 6.45 22.11
C GLU A 39 7.41 5.56 21.03
N VAL A 40 7.20 5.92 19.77
CA VAL A 40 8.13 5.56 18.71
C VAL A 40 9.16 6.67 18.71
N GLU A 41 10.19 6.49 19.54
CA GLU A 41 11.48 7.11 19.30
C GLU A 41 12.05 6.53 17.99
N GLU A 42 11.64 7.12 16.88
CA GLU A 42 12.48 7.22 15.71
C GLU A 42 12.22 8.57 15.06
N LYS A 43 13.01 9.53 15.55
CA LYS A 43 13.28 10.83 14.95
C LYS A 43 13.63 10.62 13.47
N PRO A 44 12.94 11.33 12.57
CA PRO A 44 13.66 12.38 11.85
C PRO A 44 12.95 13.73 11.94
N GLU A 45 13.78 14.73 11.77
CA GLU A 45 13.66 16.13 12.18
C GLU A 45 12.57 16.90 11.44
N PRO A 46 12.05 18.00 12.03
CA PRO A 46 11.27 18.97 11.28
C PRO A 46 12.24 19.68 10.33
N VAL A 47 12.25 19.28 9.06
CA VAL A 47 12.95 20.05 8.04
C VAL A 47 11.94 21.01 7.42
N GLU A 48 11.67 22.08 8.15
CA GLU A 48 11.28 23.34 7.55
C GLU A 48 12.51 23.91 6.82
N THR A 49 12.61 23.65 5.51
CA THR A 49 13.35 24.53 4.61
C THR A 49 12.58 24.65 3.30
N VAL A 50 11.84 25.75 3.16
CA VAL A 50 11.59 26.37 1.86
C VAL A 50 12.96 26.75 1.29
N ASN A 51 13.53 25.85 0.51
CA ASN A 51 14.67 26.11 -0.35
C ASN A 51 14.22 25.77 -1.77
N GLU A 52 14.30 26.74 -2.68
CA GLU A 52 14.16 26.54 -4.12
C GLU A 52 15.33 25.68 -4.64
N GLN A 53 15.36 24.42 -4.23
CA GLN A 53 16.19 23.39 -4.81
C GLN A 53 15.44 22.74 -5.98
N PRO A 54 16.17 22.25 -7.00
CA PRO A 54 15.54 21.53 -8.10
C PRO A 54 14.78 20.34 -7.54
N LEU A 55 13.52 20.18 -7.96
CA LEU A 55 12.66 19.06 -7.59
C LEU A 55 13.35 17.74 -7.96
N THR A 56 13.75 16.95 -6.96
CA THR A 56 14.46 15.68 -7.17
C THR A 56 13.53 14.47 -7.00
N ASP A 57 13.98 13.31 -7.47
CA ASP A 57 13.29 12.04 -7.25
C ASP A 57 13.23 11.66 -5.75
N GLU A 58 14.19 12.10 -4.95
CA GLU A 58 14.19 11.92 -3.49
C GLU A 58 13.06 12.71 -2.84
N ASP A 59 12.83 13.94 -3.29
CA ASP A 59 11.74 14.80 -2.82
C ASP A 59 10.37 14.20 -3.17
N LEU A 60 10.21 13.67 -4.40
CA LEU A 60 9.00 12.94 -4.81
C LEU A 60 8.76 11.71 -3.92
N SER A 61 9.81 10.95 -3.60
CA SER A 61 9.71 9.80 -2.69
C SER A 61 9.23 10.22 -1.30
N ILE A 62 9.74 11.34 -0.78
CA ILE A 62 9.34 11.89 0.53
C ILE A 62 7.87 12.31 0.50
N GLU A 63 7.42 13.01 -0.53
CA GLU A 63 6.02 13.47 -0.64
C GLU A 63 5.05 12.29 -0.79
N LEU A 64 5.40 11.25 -1.57
CA LEU A 64 4.60 10.03 -1.69
C LEU A 64 4.55 9.24 -0.36
N LYS A 65 5.64 9.20 0.41
CA LYS A 65 5.63 8.61 1.77
C LYS A 65 4.71 9.38 2.71
N ALA A 66 4.77 10.70 2.67
CA ALA A 66 3.91 11.57 3.47
C ALA A 66 2.42 11.37 3.10
N PHE A 67 2.11 11.34 1.81
CA PHE A 67 0.76 11.02 1.30
C PHE A 67 0.28 9.66 1.82
N ARG A 68 1.12 8.63 1.70
CA ARG A 68 0.80 7.28 2.17
C ARG A 68 0.46 7.26 3.66
N LEU A 69 1.24 7.95 4.47
CA LEU A 69 1.01 8.05 5.92
C LEU A 69 -0.25 8.83 6.25
N ALA A 70 -0.51 9.93 5.55
CA ALA A 70 -1.72 10.74 5.74
C ALA A 70 -2.97 9.91 5.42
N GLN A 71 -2.97 9.18 4.31
CA GLN A 71 -4.09 8.35 3.92
C GLN A 71 -4.30 7.17 4.86
N SER A 72 -3.22 6.56 5.33
CA SER A 72 -3.31 5.46 6.29
C SER A 72 -3.91 5.91 7.63
N LYS A 73 -3.55 7.11 8.10
CA LYS A 73 -4.17 7.72 9.28
C LYS A 73 -5.66 8.01 9.06
N LYS A 74 -6.02 8.55 7.89
CA LYS A 74 -7.41 8.88 7.53
C LYS A 74 -8.31 7.64 7.47
N GLU A 75 -7.79 6.53 6.96
CA GLU A 75 -8.52 5.27 6.86
C GLU A 75 -8.34 4.34 8.08
N ASN A 76 -7.55 4.75 9.08
CA ASN A 76 -7.19 3.95 10.25
C ASN A 76 -6.59 2.58 9.87
N VAL A 77 -5.73 2.56 8.85
CA VAL A 77 -5.05 1.37 8.35
C VAL A 77 -3.53 1.56 8.38
N LYS A 78 -2.78 0.46 8.26
CA LYS A 78 -1.33 0.51 8.16
C LYS A 78 -0.90 1.08 6.80
N ALA A 79 0.18 1.87 6.77
CA ALA A 79 0.65 2.55 5.56
C ALA A 79 0.88 1.62 4.35
N TYR A 80 1.41 0.41 4.57
CA TYR A 80 1.65 -0.55 3.50
C TYR A 80 0.37 -1.04 2.80
N LEU A 81 -0.80 -0.92 3.43
CA LEU A 81 -2.08 -1.32 2.84
C LEU A 81 -2.53 -0.33 1.75
N ILE A 82 -2.12 0.95 1.86
CA ILE A 82 -2.35 1.96 0.83
C ILE A 82 -1.53 1.58 -0.42
N PHE A 83 -0.21 1.45 -0.29
CA PHE A 83 0.67 0.81 -1.27
C PHE A 83 2.03 0.39 -0.67
N TYR A 84 2.65 -0.62 -1.26
CA TYR A 84 3.93 -1.17 -0.80
C TYR A 84 5.12 -0.29 -1.21
N ASN A 85 6.27 -0.49 -0.59
CA ASN A 85 7.50 0.25 -0.95
C ASN A 85 7.91 0.00 -2.40
N SER A 86 7.75 -1.24 -2.89
CA SER A 86 8.01 -1.57 -4.31
C SER A 86 7.18 -0.71 -5.27
N THR A 87 5.92 -0.46 -4.93
CA THR A 87 5.03 0.40 -5.70
C THR A 87 5.47 1.86 -5.62
N LEU A 88 5.97 2.31 -4.46
CA LEU A 88 6.52 3.66 -4.31
C LEU A 88 7.70 3.88 -5.25
N ASP A 89 8.64 2.93 -5.26
CA ASP A 89 9.83 3.01 -6.12
C ASP A 89 9.44 3.02 -7.60
N GLU A 90 8.44 2.24 -7.99
CA GLU A 90 7.89 2.20 -9.35
C GLU A 90 7.19 3.51 -9.73
N LEU A 91 6.45 4.14 -8.81
CA LEU A 91 5.82 5.45 -9.03
C LEU A 91 6.86 6.56 -9.26
N VAL A 92 7.96 6.53 -8.51
CA VAL A 92 9.05 7.50 -8.65
C VAL A 92 9.79 7.29 -9.98
N ALA A 93 9.99 6.04 -10.40
CA ALA A 93 10.66 5.70 -11.64
C ALA A 93 9.82 6.03 -12.89
N GLU A 94 8.55 5.62 -12.91
CA GLU A 94 7.68 5.73 -14.10
C GLU A 94 6.95 7.08 -14.18
N LYS A 95 6.81 7.79 -13.06
CA LYS A 95 6.13 9.11 -12.95
C LYS A 95 4.80 9.18 -13.73
N PRO A 96 3.84 8.27 -13.46
CA PRO A 96 2.56 8.25 -14.16
C PRO A 96 1.81 9.57 -14.00
N SER A 97 1.41 10.16 -15.13
CA SER A 97 0.72 11.45 -15.22
C SER A 97 -0.79 11.30 -15.46
N THR A 98 -1.26 10.07 -15.65
CA THR A 98 -2.67 9.73 -15.90
C THR A 98 -3.12 8.52 -15.10
N SER A 99 -4.44 8.41 -14.89
CA SER A 99 -5.05 7.24 -14.23
C SER A 99 -4.79 5.93 -14.99
N ASP A 100 -4.72 5.98 -16.33
CA ASP A 100 -4.42 4.81 -17.16
C ASP A 100 -2.97 4.34 -17.01
N GLU A 101 -2.02 5.27 -16.79
CA GLU A 101 -0.64 4.93 -16.49
C GLU A 101 -0.51 4.37 -15.06
N LEU A 102 -1.23 4.94 -14.09
CA LEU A 102 -1.30 4.38 -12.74
C LEU A 102 -1.83 2.94 -12.72
N LEU A 103 -2.78 2.60 -13.59
CA LEU A 103 -3.29 1.21 -13.71
C LEU A 103 -2.24 0.20 -14.18
N LYS A 104 -1.13 0.65 -14.78
CA LYS A 104 -0.03 -0.21 -15.20
C LYS A 104 0.96 -0.49 -14.07
N ILE A 105 0.95 0.31 -13.00
CA ILE A 105 1.85 0.18 -11.86
C ILE A 105 1.43 -1.00 -10.99
N SER A 106 2.42 -1.80 -10.58
CA SER A 106 2.16 -2.97 -9.74
C SER A 106 1.56 -2.58 -8.38
N GLY A 107 0.38 -3.13 -8.09
CA GLY A 107 -0.35 -2.85 -6.86
C GLY A 107 -1.40 -1.73 -6.95
N PHE A 108 -1.52 -1.05 -8.11
CA PHE A 108 -2.61 -0.11 -8.40
C PHE A 108 -3.69 -0.74 -9.28
N GLY A 109 -4.72 -1.29 -8.63
CA GLY A 109 -5.95 -1.71 -9.30
C GLY A 109 -6.98 -0.57 -9.42
N LYS A 110 -8.08 -0.83 -10.16
CA LYS A 110 -9.16 0.14 -10.40
C LYS A 110 -9.64 0.87 -9.13
N VAL A 111 -9.89 0.12 -8.05
CA VAL A 111 -10.36 0.69 -6.78
C VAL A 111 -9.37 1.69 -6.17
N LYS A 112 -8.06 1.40 -6.22
CA LYS A 112 -7.04 2.29 -5.66
C LYS A 112 -6.80 3.50 -6.55
N VAL A 113 -6.90 3.33 -7.87
CA VAL A 113 -6.82 4.44 -8.83
C VAL A 113 -8.01 5.39 -8.66
N GLU A 114 -9.22 4.86 -8.48
CA GLU A 114 -10.40 5.67 -8.19
C GLU A 114 -10.29 6.42 -6.85
N LYS A 115 -9.72 5.79 -5.82
CA LYS A 115 -9.58 6.41 -4.49
C LYS A 115 -8.42 7.38 -4.35
N TYR A 116 -7.25 7.04 -4.88
CA TYR A 116 -5.98 7.75 -4.62
C TYR A 116 -5.32 8.30 -5.88
N GLY A 117 -5.76 7.87 -7.06
CA GLY A 117 -5.04 8.15 -8.29
C GLY A 117 -4.97 9.64 -8.64
N ALA A 118 -6.04 10.39 -8.37
CA ALA A 118 -6.06 11.84 -8.60
C ALA A 118 -4.99 12.56 -7.77
N GLU A 119 -4.95 12.32 -6.45
CA GLU A 119 -4.00 12.95 -5.54
C GLU A 119 -2.55 12.54 -5.86
N ILE A 120 -2.31 11.25 -6.18
CA ILE A 120 -0.98 10.77 -6.55
C ILE A 120 -0.49 11.40 -7.85
N VAL A 121 -1.35 11.49 -8.87
CA VAL A 121 -1.02 12.15 -10.14
C VAL A 121 -0.71 13.63 -9.92
N GLU A 122 -1.46 14.31 -9.05
CA GLU A 122 -1.18 15.71 -8.70
C GLU A 122 0.18 15.87 -8.01
N ILE A 123 0.54 14.97 -7.10
CA ILE A 123 1.87 14.96 -6.48
C ILE A 123 2.94 14.78 -7.55
N ILE A 124 2.84 13.75 -8.39
CA ILE A 124 3.84 13.42 -9.41
C ILE A 124 4.02 14.58 -10.40
N LYS A 125 2.93 15.22 -10.84
CA LYS A 125 2.98 16.35 -11.78
C LYS A 125 3.79 17.55 -11.29
N LYS A 126 4.06 17.67 -10.00
CA LYS A 126 4.94 18.73 -9.47
C LYS A 126 6.41 18.47 -9.80
N TYR A 127 6.80 17.23 -10.12
CA TYR A 127 8.18 16.77 -10.28
C TYR A 127 8.52 16.31 -11.71
N VAL A 128 7.64 16.60 -12.68
CA VAL A 128 7.78 16.25 -14.12
C VAL A 128 7.82 17.52 -14.96
#